data_AF-A0A8T4G9W1-F1
#
_entry.id   AF-A0A8T4G9W1-F1
#
_cell.length_a   1.000
_cell.length_b   1.000
_cell.length_c   1.000
_cell.angle_alpha   90.00
_cell.angle_beta   90.00
_cell.angle_gamma   90.00
#
_symmetry.space_group_name_H-M   'P 1'
#
loop_
_entity.id
_entity.type
_entity.pdbx_description
1 polymer ?
#
loop_
_entity_poly.entity_id
_entity_poly.type
_entity_poly.pdbx_seq_one_letter_code
_entity_poly.pdbx_strand_id
1 'polypeptide(L)'
;MEVEINGKKYIAKEPTGYQLLKFTEKYMDDNGEVKAGISKADMIVELINLIFGVPEEEVKRLKWSELQILNEKANAYLQSLFEDKQEKK
;
A
#
# COMPACT_ATOMS: atom_id res chain seq x y z
N MET A 1 -2.58 8.34 9.28
CA MET A 1 -3.91 7.68 9.26
C MET A 1 -3.87 6.46 10.16
N GLU A 2 -4.89 6.22 11.00
CA GLU A 2 -5.05 4.99 11.80
C GLU A 2 -6.23 4.19 11.26
N VAL A 3 -6.09 2.86 11.21
CA VAL A 3 -7.12 1.91 10.78
C VAL A 3 -7.25 0.83 11.85
N GLU A 4 -8.43 0.63 12.39
CA GLU A 4 -8.71 -0.46 13.33
C GLU A 4 -9.58 -1.53 12.67
N ILE A 5 -9.15 -2.78 12.73
CA ILE A 5 -9.87 -3.94 12.18
C ILE A 5 -9.85 -5.03 13.23
N ASN A 6 -11.03 -5.51 13.64
CA ASN A 6 -11.18 -6.59 14.63
C ASN A 6 -10.38 -6.36 15.93
N GLY A 7 -10.30 -5.10 16.39
CA GLY A 7 -9.55 -4.71 17.60
C GLY A 7 -8.03 -4.64 17.42
N LYS A 8 -7.50 -4.89 16.22
CA LYS A 8 -6.09 -4.65 15.86
C LYS A 8 -5.95 -3.29 15.17
N LYS A 9 -5.01 -2.49 15.67
CA LYS A 9 -4.70 -1.17 15.12
C LYS A 9 -3.55 -1.23 14.13
N TYR A 10 -3.73 -0.57 13.00
CA TYR A 10 -2.75 -0.40 11.93
C TYR A 10 -2.50 1.09 11.73
N ILE A 11 -1.24 1.51 11.83
CA ILE A 11 -0.85 2.92 11.75
C ILE A 11 -0.09 3.12 10.44
N ALA A 12 -0.65 3.94 9.55
CA ALA A 12 0.01 4.29 8.30
C ALA A 12 1.21 5.19 8.56
N LYS A 13 2.32 4.90 7.87
CA LYS A 13 3.55 5.68 7.85
C LYS A 13 3.81 6.17 6.43
N GLU A 14 4.29 7.39 6.29
CA GLU A 14 4.69 7.91 4.98
C GLU A 14 5.89 7.10 4.47
N PRO A 15 5.76 6.43 3.31
CA PRO A 15 6.89 5.76 2.70
C PRO A 15 7.89 6.79 2.16
N THR A 16 9.18 6.47 2.24
CA THR A 16 10.21 7.31 1.62
C THR A 16 10.07 7.28 0.10
N GLY A 17 10.54 8.34 -0.58
CA GLY A 17 10.53 8.39 -2.04
C GLY A 17 11.27 7.21 -2.69
N TYR A 18 12.33 6.70 -2.05
CA TYR A 18 13.06 5.51 -2.52
C TYR A 18 12.23 4.22 -2.43
N GLN A 19 11.45 4.05 -1.36
CA GLN A 19 10.58 2.88 -1.22
C GLN A 19 9.44 2.92 -2.24
N LEU A 20 8.87 4.11 -2.48
CA LEU A 20 7.87 4.32 -3.54
C LEU A 20 8.45 3.99 -4.91
N LEU A 21 9.64 4.50 -5.22
CA LEU A 21 10.32 4.23 -6.50
C LEU A 21 10.52 2.73 -6.72
N LYS A 22 11.04 2.01 -5.72
CA LYS A 22 11.22 0.55 -5.80
C LYS A 22 9.91 -0.19 -6.00
N PHE A 23 8.85 0.22 -5.30
CA PHE A 23 7.53 -0.38 -5.46
C PHE A 23 7.02 -0.18 -6.88
N THR A 24 7.08 1.04 -7.41
CA THR A 24 6.64 1.33 -8.78
C THR A 24 7.48 0.60 -9.82
N GLU A 25 8.82 0.57 -9.68
CA GLU A 25 9.71 -0.17 -10.59
C GLU A 25 9.42 -1.68 -10.61
N LYS A 26 9.00 -2.23 -9.47
CA LYS A 26 8.69 -3.66 -9.35
C LYS A 26 7.33 -4.00 -9.98
N TYR A 27 6.31 -3.19 -9.72
CA TYR A 27 4.91 -3.55 -10.01
C TYR A 27 4.30 -2.83 -11.21
N MET A 28 4.81 -1.66 -11.59
CA MET A 28 4.22 -0.80 -12.63
C MET A 28 5.11 -0.70 -13.87
N ASP A 29 4.51 -0.70 -15.05
CA ASP A 29 5.18 -0.43 -16.31
C ASP A 29 5.40 1.08 -16.52
N ASP A 30 6.02 1.42 -17.65
CA ASP A 30 6.33 2.82 -18.00
C ASP A 30 5.07 3.67 -18.25
N ASN A 31 3.91 3.04 -18.42
CA ASN A 31 2.61 3.71 -18.56
C ASN A 31 1.90 3.89 -17.21
N GLY A 32 2.48 3.38 -16.11
CA GLY A 32 1.86 3.38 -14.79
C GLY A 32 0.84 2.26 -14.57
N GLU A 33 0.74 1.31 -15.50
CA GLU A 33 -0.14 0.15 -15.39
C GLU A 33 0.56 -1.00 -14.67
N VAL A 34 -0.19 -1.90 -14.03
CA VAL A 34 0.42 -3.08 -13.39
C VAL A 34 1.04 -3.98 -14.47
N LYS A 35 2.32 -4.32 -14.33
CA LYS A 35 3.06 -5.14 -15.30
C LYS A 35 2.37 -6.48 -15.55
N ALA A 36 2.39 -6.94 -16.80
CA ALA A 36 1.88 -8.25 -17.16
C ALA A 36 2.64 -9.37 -16.44
N GLY A 37 1.91 -10.39 -15.97
CA GLY A 37 2.50 -11.55 -15.26
C GLY A 37 2.79 -11.32 -13.77
N ILE A 38 2.50 -10.13 -13.24
CA ILE A 38 2.60 -9.83 -11.81
C ILE A 38 1.35 -10.29 -11.06
N SER A 39 1.56 -10.92 -9.90
CA SER A 39 0.50 -11.24 -8.96
C SER A 39 -0.02 -9.97 -8.29
N LYS A 40 -1.29 -9.63 -8.54
CA LYS A 40 -1.98 -8.54 -7.83
C LYS A 40 -2.02 -8.78 -6.32
N ALA A 41 -2.05 -10.04 -5.87
CA ALA A 41 -2.01 -10.37 -4.45
C ALA A 41 -0.67 -9.97 -3.83
N ASP A 42 0.46 -10.28 -4.47
CA ASP A 42 1.79 -9.92 -3.97
C ASP A 42 1.98 -8.40 -3.95
N MET A 43 1.45 -7.70 -4.95
CA MET A 43 1.42 -6.24 -4.98
C MET A 43 0.66 -5.66 -3.78
N ILE A 44 -0.54 -6.19 -3.49
CA ILE A 44 -1.36 -5.75 -2.34
C ILE A 44 -0.62 -6.00 -1.03
N VAL A 45 0.03 -7.16 -0.88
CA VAL A 45 0.78 -7.49 0.33
C VAL A 45 1.94 -6.54 0.55
N GLU A 46 2.73 -6.26 -0.48
CA GLU A 46 3.83 -5.29 -0.37
C GLU A 46 3.33 -3.87 -0.12
N LEU A 47 2.21 -3.46 -0.74
CA LEU A 47 1.63 -2.14 -0.48
C LEU A 47 1.20 -2.00 0.98
N ILE A 48 0.53 -3.00 1.53
CA ILE A 48 0.12 -3.00 2.94
C ILE A 48 1.34 -2.98 3.85
N ASN A 49 2.39 -3.75 3.53
CA ASN A 49 3.64 -3.71 4.29
C ASN A 49 4.30 -2.32 4.22
N LEU A 50 4.35 -1.72 3.03
CA LEU A 50 4.96 -0.43 2.80
C LEU A 50 4.29 0.68 3.62
N ILE A 51 2.97 0.70 3.66
CA ILE A 51 2.21 1.76 4.34
C ILE A 51 2.03 1.49 5.83
N PHE A 52 1.69 0.27 6.23
CA PHE A 52 1.32 -0.06 7.61
C PHE A 52 2.43 -0.78 8.39
N GLY A 53 3.53 -1.17 7.74
CA GLY A 53 4.61 -1.92 8.37
C GLY A 53 4.23 -3.34 8.77
N VAL A 54 3.16 -3.89 8.19
CA VAL A 54 2.65 -5.24 8.54
C VAL A 54 3.46 -6.29 7.79
N PRO A 55 4.11 -7.25 8.47
CA PRO A 55 4.87 -8.31 7.81
C PRO A 55 4.01 -9.13 6.85
N GLU A 56 4.58 -9.56 5.73
CA GLU A 56 3.90 -10.37 4.72
C GLU A 56 3.19 -11.60 5.31
N GLU A 57 3.83 -12.30 6.25
CA GLU A 57 3.25 -13.47 6.92
C GLU A 57 1.98 -13.14 7.71
N GLU A 58 1.92 -11.94 8.30
CA GLU A 58 0.72 -11.47 9.00
C GLU A 58 -0.36 -11.09 7.99
N VAL A 59 0.00 -10.39 6.92
CA VAL A 59 -0.94 -10.00 5.85
C VAL A 59 -1.59 -11.25 5.23
N LYS A 60 -0.81 -12.30 4.96
CA LYS A 60 -1.31 -13.57 4.41
C LYS A 60 -2.27 -14.32 5.34
N ARG A 61 -2.27 -14.02 6.64
CA ARG A 61 -3.21 -14.61 7.62
C ARG A 61 -4.51 -13.81 7.76
N LEU A 62 -4.57 -12.60 7.22
CA LEU A 62 -5.78 -11.78 7.23
C LEU A 62 -6.84 -12.39 6.32
N LYS A 63 -8.11 -12.24 6.72
CA LYS A 63 -9.22 -12.58 5.85
C LYS A 63 -9.26 -11.62 4.67
N TRP A 64 -9.79 -12.09 3.55
CA TRP A 64 -9.92 -11.29 2.33
C TRP A 64 -10.61 -9.93 2.58
N SER A 65 -11.64 -9.91 3.42
CA SER A 65 -12.34 -8.67 3.81
C SER A 65 -11.44 -7.67 4.52
N GLU A 66 -10.53 -8.14 5.38
CA GLU A 66 -9.59 -7.28 6.11
C GLU A 66 -8.50 -6.75 5.19
N LEU A 67 -8.03 -7.60 4.26
CA LEU A 67 -7.07 -7.22 3.21
C LEU A 67 -7.61 -6.14 2.29
N GLN A 68 -8.87 -6.26 1.87
CA GLN A 68 -9.52 -5.25 1.02
C GLN A 68 -9.57 -3.90 1.74
N ILE A 69 -9.98 -3.87 3.01
CA ILE A 69 -10.02 -2.65 3.82
C ILE A 69 -8.62 -2.03 3.92
N LEU A 70 -7.59 -2.82 4.25
CA LEU A 70 -6.22 -2.31 4.35
C LEU A 70 -5.71 -1.79 3.01
N ASN A 71 -5.99 -2.47 1.90
CA ASN A 71 -5.58 -2.05 0.57
C ASN A 71 -6.24 -0.73 0.16
N GLU A 72 -7.55 -0.57 0.37
CA GLU A 72 -8.27 0.67 0.09
C GLU A 72 -7.72 1.83 0.92
N LYS A 73 -7.44 1.59 2.21
CA LYS A 73 -6.86 2.60 3.10
C LYS A 73 -5.43 2.95 2.69
N ALA A 74 -4.61 1.98 2.32
CA ALA A 74 -3.25 2.22 1.81
C ALA A 74 -3.28 3.10 0.56
N ASN A 75 -4.15 2.78 -0.41
CA ASN A 75 -4.29 3.57 -1.63
C ASN A 75 -4.77 4.99 -1.36
N ALA A 76 -5.80 5.16 -0.52
CA ALA A 76 -6.29 6.49 -0.15
C ALA A 76 -5.22 7.34 0.54
N TYR A 77 -4.40 6.72 1.40
CA TYR A 77 -3.29 7.40 2.06
C TYR A 77 -2.22 7.85 1.06
N LEU A 78 -1.87 6.99 0.08
CA LEU A 78 -0.95 7.37 -1.00
C LEU A 78 -1.49 8.53 -1.84
N GLN A 79 -2.75 8.47 -2.25
CA GLN A 79 -3.38 9.54 -3.04
C GLN A 79 -3.32 10.89 -2.31
N SER A 80 -3.69 10.91 -1.02
CA SER A 80 -3.59 12.11 -0.19
C SER A 80 -2.16 12.65 -0.08
N LEU A 81 -1.14 11.78 0.02
CA LEU A 81 0.26 12.22 0.01
C LEU A 81 0.68 12.87 -1.31
N PHE A 82 0.11 12.45 -2.44
CA PHE A 82 0.40 13.05 -3.74
C PHE A 82 -0.34 14.38 -3.92
N GLU A 83 -1.59 14.47 -3.50
CA GLU A 83 -2.39 15.70 -3.54
C GLU A 83 -1.75 16.80 -2.67
N ASP A 84 -1.37 16.49 -1.43
CA ASP A 84 -0.66 17.40 -0.52
C ASP A 84 0.65 17.96 -1.11
N LYS A 85 1.34 17.17 -1.94
CA LYS A 85 2.60 17.56 -2.60
C LYS A 85 2.38 18.38 -3.86
N GLN A 86 1.20 18.31 -4.48
CA GLN A 86 0.84 19.16 -5.60
C GLN A 86 0.35 20.53 -5.15
N GLU A 87 -0.41 20.62 -4.05
CA GLU A 87 -0.88 21.90 -3.50
C GLU A 87 0.23 22.75 -2.86
N LYS A 88 1.38 22.15 -2.51
CA LYS A 88 2.55 22.84 -1.92
C LYS A 88 3.61 23.28 -2.95
N LYS A 89 3.32 23.18 -4.25
CA LYS A 89 4.17 23.66 -5.36
C LYS A 89 3.58 24.94 -5.96
#